data_AF-A0AA86SIA0-F1
#
_entry.id   AF-A0AA86SIA0-F1
#
_cell.length_a   1.000
_cell.length_b   1.000
_cell.length_c   1.000
_cell.angle_alpha   90.00
_cell.angle_beta   90.00
_cell.angle_gamma   90.00
#
_symmetry.space_group_name_H-M   'P 1'
#
loop_
_entity.id
_entity.type
_entity.pdbx_description
1 polymer ?
#
loop_
_entity_poly.entity_id
_entity_poly.type
_entity_poly.pdbx_seq_one_letter_code
_entity_poly.pdbx_strand_id
1 'polypeptide(L)'
;MTKRSLTTEMECNVRQMLKLIEDDGDSFAQKAEMYYKKRPELISLVEEFYRGYKSLVERFDHNTSLCDLQSQASGVSNCGSETPSSMPSPSPRKMGHCTDGIKKKAKKQI
;
A
#
# COMPACT_ATOMS: atom_id res chain seq x y z
N MET A 1 -20.33 3.35 10.29
CA MET A 1 -19.20 4.18 10.80
C MET A 1 -19.12 5.47 10.00
N THR A 2 -19.11 6.62 10.67
CA THR A 2 -19.04 7.95 10.02
C THR A 2 -17.60 8.27 9.61
N LYS A 3 -17.37 9.03 8.53
CA LYS A 3 -16.00 9.36 8.04
C LYS A 3 -15.12 10.01 9.12
N ARG A 4 -15.71 10.84 9.98
CA ARG A 4 -15.02 11.47 11.12
C ARG A 4 -14.50 10.45 12.14
N SER A 5 -15.27 9.39 12.44
CA SER A 5 -14.86 8.39 13.44
C SER A 5 -13.62 7.58 13.01
N LEU A 6 -13.49 7.31 11.72
CA LEU A 6 -12.34 6.57 11.18
C LEU A 6 -11.06 7.42 11.13
N THR A 7 -11.20 8.72 10.86
CA THR A 7 -10.04 9.63 10.89
C THR A 7 -9.50 9.76 12.32
N THR A 8 -10.39 9.93 13.31
CA THR A 8 -10.00 10.02 14.73
C THR A 8 -9.35 8.74 15.26
N GLU A 9 -9.80 7.57 14.80
CA GLU A 9 -9.21 6.27 15.15
C GLU A 9 -7.78 6.14 14.58
N MET A 10 -7.59 6.48 13.31
CA MET A 10 -6.28 6.47 12.67
C MET A 10 -5.29 7.43 13.36
N GLU A 11 -5.74 8.64 13.71
CA GLU A 11 -4.92 9.58 14.48
C GLU A 11 -4.55 9.04 15.86
N CYS A 12 -5.46 8.32 16.51
CA CYS A 12 -5.18 7.65 17.78
C CYS A 12 -4.08 6.59 17.61
N ASN A 13 -4.17 5.76 16.57
CA ASN A 13 -3.18 4.73 16.27
C ASN A 13 -1.80 5.36 16.04
N VAL A 14 -1.71 6.45 15.28
CA VAL A 14 -0.44 7.17 15.07
C VAL A 14 0.18 7.63 16.40
N ARG A 15 -0.61 8.25 17.28
CA ARG A 15 -0.13 8.68 18.59
C ARG A 15 0.34 7.51 19.45
N GLN A 16 -0.35 6.37 19.40
CA GLN A 16 0.04 5.17 20.13
C GLN A 16 1.35 4.57 19.58
N MET A 17 1.50 4.48 18.26
CA MET A 17 2.73 3.99 17.63
C MET A 17 3.94 4.86 17.99
N LEU A 18 3.80 6.19 17.98
CA LEU A 18 4.85 7.12 18.40
C LEU A 18 5.28 6.89 19.86
N LYS A 19 4.32 6.68 20.77
CA LYS A 19 4.62 6.38 22.18
C LYS A 19 5.33 5.04 22.38
N LEU A 20 5.08 4.05 21.51
CA LEU A 20 5.79 2.76 21.61
C LEU A 20 7.26 2.87 21.21
N ILE A 21 7.60 3.82 20.32
CA ILE A 21 8.97 4.03 19.83
C ILE A 21 9.76 5.08 20.62
N GLU A 22 9.07 6.06 21.22
CA GLU A 22 9.65 7.01 22.16
C GLU A 22 9.91 6.28 23.48
N ASP A 23 11.16 5.86 23.66
CA ASP A 23 11.58 5.07 24.82
C ASP A 23 12.74 5.75 25.55
N ASP A 24 12.56 5.90 26.86
CA ASP A 24 13.46 6.53 27.84
C ASP A 24 14.53 5.57 28.39
N GLY A 25 14.82 4.46 27.71
CA GLY A 25 15.85 3.53 28.17
C GLY A 25 17.19 4.23 28.40
N ASP A 26 17.65 4.27 29.65
CA ASP A 26 18.89 4.93 30.09
C ASP A 26 20.15 4.29 29.48
N SER A 27 20.01 3.16 28.79
CA SER A 27 21.08 2.40 28.16
C SER A 27 20.61 1.66 26.90
N PHE A 28 21.53 1.49 25.93
CA PHE A 28 21.22 0.85 24.64
C PHE A 28 20.66 -0.57 24.79
N ALA A 29 21.22 -1.38 25.70
CA ALA A 29 20.77 -2.75 25.94
C ALA A 29 19.30 -2.80 26.41
N GLN A 30 18.90 -1.91 27.33
CA GLN A 30 17.53 -1.82 27.83
C GLN A 30 16.57 -1.35 26.73
N LYS A 31 16.96 -0.34 25.94
CA LYS A 31 16.17 0.15 24.81
C LYS A 31 15.95 -0.93 23.75
N ALA A 32 16.98 -1.72 23.44
CA ALA A 32 16.86 -2.85 22.51
C ALA A 32 15.91 -3.93 23.06
N GLU A 33 16.07 -4.30 24.34
CA GLU A 33 15.20 -5.29 24.99
C GLU A 33 13.73 -4.85 24.98
N MET A 34 13.46 -3.61 25.38
CA MET A 34 12.09 -3.05 25.40
C MET A 34 11.49 -2.94 24.00
N TYR A 35 12.28 -2.55 22.99
CA TYR A 35 11.82 -2.50 21.60
C TYR A 35 11.31 -3.87 21.14
N TYR A 36 12.07 -4.95 21.37
CA TYR A 36 11.64 -6.28 20.96
C TYR A 36 10.37 -6.76 21.68
N LYS A 37 10.15 -6.32 22.93
CA LYS A 37 8.91 -6.60 23.67
C LYS A 37 7.71 -5.81 23.13
N LYS A 38 7.87 -4.53 22.79
CA LYS A 38 6.81 -3.65 22.26
C LYS A 38 6.51 -3.89 20.78
N ARG A 39 7.41 -4.56 20.05
CA ARG A 39 7.32 -4.77 18.59
C ARG A 39 6.01 -5.44 18.13
N PRO A 40 5.47 -6.49 18.79
CA PRO A 40 4.20 -7.10 18.38
C PRO A 40 3.01 -6.13 18.43
N GLU A 41 2.96 -5.29 19.47
CA GLU A 41 1.92 -4.27 19.63
C GLU A 41 2.02 -3.20 18.54
N LEU A 42 3.24 -2.75 18.25
CA LEU A 42 3.50 -1.80 17.17
C LEU A 42 3.03 -2.35 15.81
N ILE A 43 3.28 -3.64 15.52
CA ILE A 43 2.82 -4.29 14.29
C ILE A 43 1.29 -4.26 14.20
N SER A 44 0.59 -4.62 15.29
CA SER A 44 -0.88 -4.60 15.33
C SER A 44 -1.43 -3.20 15.00
N LEU A 45 -0.90 -2.15 15.64
CA LEU A 45 -1.34 -0.78 15.39
C LEU A 45 -1.11 -0.33 13.95
N VAL A 46 -0.01 -0.74 13.32
CA VAL A 46 0.29 -0.46 11.91
C VAL A 46 -0.72 -1.16 10.99
N GLU A 47 -1.03 -2.43 11.24
CA GLU A 47 -2.02 -3.18 10.45
C GLU A 47 -3.41 -2.57 10.56
N GLU A 48 -3.82 -2.15 11.76
CA GLU A 48 -5.10 -1.47 11.98
C GLU A 48 -5.17 -0.11 11.30
N PHE A 49 -4.10 0.68 11.41
CA PHE A 49 -3.99 1.96 10.71
C PHE A 49 -4.10 1.78 9.20
N TYR A 50 -3.41 0.77 8.64
CA TYR A 50 -3.46 0.48 7.21
C TYR A 50 -4.85 0.05 6.74
N ARG A 51 -5.55 -0.78 7.53
CA ARG A 51 -6.94 -1.16 7.25
C ARG A 51 -7.87 0.05 7.24
N GLY A 52 -7.73 0.95 8.21
CA GLY A 52 -8.46 2.22 8.26
C GLY A 52 -8.20 3.10 7.05
N TYR A 53 -6.92 3.25 6.68
CA TYR A 53 -6.49 3.99 5.48
C TYR A 53 -7.11 3.42 4.20
N LYS A 54 -7.03 2.10 4.01
CA LYS A 54 -7.63 1.40 2.86
C LYS A 54 -9.14 1.65 2.76
N SER A 55 -9.85 1.55 3.87
CA SER A 55 -11.30 1.84 3.94
C SER A 55 -11.63 3.31 3.60
N LEU A 56 -10.71 4.24 3.85
CA LEU A 56 -10.89 5.64 3.48
C LEU A 56 -10.74 5.84 1.96
N VAL A 57 -9.71 5.26 1.37
CA VAL A 57 -9.45 5.32 -0.09
C VAL A 57 -10.60 4.69 -0.88
N GLU A 58 -11.03 3.48 -0.51
CA GLU A 58 -12.11 2.76 -1.21
C GLU A 58 -13.42 3.55 -1.22
N ARG A 59 -13.74 4.28 -0.14
CA ARG A 59 -14.93 5.14 -0.11
C ARG A 59 -14.76 6.43 -0.88
N PHE A 60 -13.54 6.93 -1.06
CA PHE A 60 -13.30 8.10 -1.89
C PHE A 60 -13.48 7.75 -3.38
N ASP A 61 -12.96 6.60 -3.80
CA ASP A 61 -13.13 6.08 -5.16
C ASP A 61 -14.61 5.78 -5.45
N HIS A 62 -15.33 5.20 -4.49
CA HIS A 62 -16.77 4.90 -4.64
C HIS A 62 -17.65 6.15 -4.74
N ASN A 63 -17.34 7.23 -4.01
CA ASN A 63 -18.10 8.48 -4.11
C ASN A 63 -17.78 9.24 -5.40
N THR A 64 -16.55 9.12 -5.90
CA THR A 64 -16.13 9.75 -7.17
C THR A 64 -16.83 9.06 -8.35
N SER A 65 -16.87 7.72 -8.36
CA SER A 65 -17.56 6.97 -9.41
C SER A 65 -19.09 7.15 -9.43
N LEU A 66 -19.72 7.37 -8.27
CA LEU A 66 -21.17 7.65 -8.19
C LEU A 66 -21.51 9.01 -8.82
N CYS A 67 -20.69 10.04 -8.58
CA CYS A 67 -20.87 11.36 -9.19
C CYS A 67 -20.72 11.33 -10.73
N ASP A 68 -19.77 10.53 -11.24
CA ASP A 68 -19.56 10.37 -12.68
C ASP A 68 -20.73 9.65 -13.36
N LEU A 69 -21.35 8.67 -12.69
CA LEU A 69 -22.50 7.92 -13.21
C LEU A 69 -23.80 8.74 -13.14
N GLN A 70 -23.98 9.55 -12.09
CA GLN A 70 -25.16 10.40 -11.92
C GLN A 70 -25.18 11.55 -12.96
N SER A 71 -24.02 11.98 -13.45
CA SER A 71 -23.90 12.96 -14.53
C SER A 71 -24.34 12.42 -15.91
N GLN A 72 -24.40 11.08 -16.11
CA GLN A 72 -24.99 10.47 -17.30
C GLN A 72 -26.49 10.19 -17.18
N ALA A 73 -27.04 10.17 -15.96
CA ALA A 73 -28.46 9.88 -15.73
C ALA A 73 -29.39 11.08 -15.99
N SER A 74 -28.84 12.28 -16.17
CA SER A 74 -29.56 13.51 -16.47
C SER A 74 -29.04 14.15 -17.77
N GLY A 75 -29.35 13.51 -18.90
CA GLY A 75 -29.00 14.04 -20.22
C GLY A 75 -29.85 13.39 -21.30
N VAL A 76 -31.01 13.96 -21.57
CA VAL A 76 -31.73 13.71 -22.83
C VAL A 76 -30.81 14.22 -23.95
N SER A 77 -30.30 13.34 -24.80
CA SER A 77 -29.74 13.76 -26.08
C SER A 77 -29.77 12.61 -27.08
N ASN A 78 -30.31 12.97 -28.23
CA ASN A 78 -30.63 12.21 -29.42
C ASN A 78 -29.58 11.17 -29.84
N CYS A 79 -30.06 9.98 -30.22
CA CYS A 79 -29.29 8.89 -30.79
C CYS A 79 -28.77 9.27 -32.19
N GLY A 80 -27.45 9.26 -32.35
CA GLY A 80 -26.74 9.34 -33.62
C GLY A 80 -25.30 9.77 -33.34
N SER A 81 -24.24 9.09 -33.74
CA SER A 81 -24.08 8.00 -34.71
C SER A 81 -22.65 7.41 -34.49
N GLU A 82 -22.44 6.15 -34.93
CA GLU A 82 -21.20 5.56 -35.51
C GLU A 82 -20.02 5.13 -34.58
N THR A 83 -19.75 3.80 -34.61
CA THR A 83 -18.47 3.10 -34.36
C THR A 83 -17.45 3.41 -35.47
N PRO A 84 -16.10 3.24 -35.32
CA PRO A 84 -15.36 2.13 -34.69
C PRO A 84 -14.11 2.61 -33.87
N SER A 85 -13.24 1.84 -33.20
CA SER A 85 -12.36 0.78 -33.71
C SER A 85 -11.48 0.16 -32.60
N SER A 86 -11.22 -1.13 -32.75
CA SER A 86 -10.21 -2.01 -32.14
C SER A 86 -9.02 -1.40 -31.40
N MET A 87 -8.71 -1.97 -30.23
CA MET A 87 -7.35 -2.02 -29.68
C MET A 87 -6.90 -3.50 -29.60
N PRO A 88 -5.75 -3.88 -30.21
CA PRO A 88 -5.34 -5.28 -30.29
C PRO A 88 -4.59 -5.69 -29.02
N SER A 89 -4.90 -6.88 -28.51
CA SER A 89 -4.07 -7.61 -27.55
C SER A 89 -2.75 -8.03 -28.20
N PRO A 90 -1.64 -8.01 -27.45
CA PRO A 90 -0.76 -9.18 -27.46
C PRO A 90 -0.16 -9.48 -26.06
N SER A 91 -0.59 -10.59 -25.47
CA SER A 91 0.38 -11.52 -24.86
C SER A 91 0.98 -12.34 -26.01
N PRO A 92 2.27 -12.78 -26.05
CA PRO A 92 2.68 -13.87 -25.13
C PRO A 92 4.21 -14.13 -24.91
N ARG A 93 4.47 -15.05 -23.97
CA ARG A 93 5.54 -16.08 -23.88
C ARG A 93 6.69 -15.93 -22.89
N LYS A 94 6.85 -17.02 -22.15
CA LYS A 94 7.83 -17.41 -21.13
C LYS A 94 8.58 -18.64 -21.67
N MET A 95 9.93 -18.63 -21.69
CA MET A 95 10.90 -19.77 -21.73
C MET A 95 12.27 -19.14 -22.06
N GLY A 96 13.45 -19.42 -21.51
CA GLY A 96 13.97 -20.36 -20.52
C GLY A 96 15.50 -20.45 -20.71
N HIS A 97 16.20 -20.82 -19.64
CA HIS A 97 17.53 -21.48 -19.57
C HIS A 97 18.88 -20.71 -19.56
N CYS A 98 19.74 -21.22 -18.65
CA CYS A 98 21.07 -20.83 -18.17
C CYS A 98 22.22 -20.78 -19.18
N THR A 99 23.26 -19.99 -18.86
CA THR A 99 24.66 -20.48 -18.93
C THR A 99 25.51 -19.88 -17.79
N ASP A 100 26.17 -20.76 -17.02
CA ASP A 100 27.19 -20.45 -16.02
C ASP A 100 28.47 -19.89 -16.67
N GLY A 101 28.95 -18.75 -16.17
CA GLY A 101 30.20 -18.13 -16.60
C GLY A 101 31.29 -18.22 -15.53
N ILE A 102 32.11 -19.28 -15.58
CA ILE A 102 33.34 -19.39 -14.78
C ILE A 102 34.35 -18.32 -15.25
N LYS A 103 34.82 -17.45 -14.37
CA LYS A 103 36.05 -16.67 -14.57
C LYS A 103 37.00 -16.85 -13.38
N LYS A 104 37.97 -17.75 -13.57
CA LYS A 104 39.20 -17.84 -12.79
C LYS A 104 40.07 -16.60 -13.03
N LYS A 105 40.60 -15.97 -11.98
CA LYS A 105 41.94 -15.32 -11.94
C LYS A 105 42.40 -15.29 -10.48
N ALA A 106 43.32 -16.16 -10.08
CA ALA A 106 44.78 -16.09 -10.23
C ALA A 106 45.44 -15.52 -8.96
N LYS A 107 45.96 -16.46 -8.18
CA LYS A 107 46.84 -16.30 -7.02
C LYS A 107 48.15 -15.65 -7.51
N LYS A 108 48.56 -14.52 -6.92
CA LYS A 108 49.95 -14.03 -7.02
C LYS A 108 50.58 -14.15 -5.64
N GLN A 109 51.59 -15.01 -5.57
CA GLN A 109 52.55 -15.13 -4.49
C GLN A 109 53.46 -13.90 -4.51
N ILE A 110 53.75 -13.35 -3.33
CA ILE A 110 55.09 -13.23 -2.72
C ILE A 110 54.83 -13.25 -1.21
#